data_AF-W3AM29-F1
#
_entry.id   AF-W3AM29-F1
#
_cell.length_a   1.000
_cell.length_b   1.000
_cell.length_c   1.000
_cell.angle_alpha   90.00
_cell.angle_beta   90.00
_cell.angle_gamma   90.00
#
_symmetry.space_group_name_H-M   'P 1'
#
loop_
_entity.id
_entity.type
_entity.pdbx_description
1 polymer ?
#
loop_
_entity_poly.entity_id
_entity_poly.type
_entity_poly.pdbx_seq_one_letter_code
_entity_poly.pdbx_strand_id
1 'polypeptide(L)'
;FSKIPVGTNVHAIELLPGKGARMVRSAGNAAQLMAREGKYATLRLPSGEMRMVPIECRATIGVVGNGDHNLINIGKAGRKRHMGWRPTVRGSVMNPNDHPHGGGEGRAPIGRSGPCTPWGKPALGLKTRNKKKASNKLIIRRRDGRAIK
;
A
#
# COMPACT_ATOMS: atom_id res chain seq x y z
N PHE A 1 -6.70 4.12 21.37
CA PHE A 1 -7.54 2.92 21.28
C PHE A 1 -8.17 2.50 22.61
N SER A 2 -7.69 3.00 23.76
CA SER A 2 -8.21 2.63 25.09
C SER A 2 -9.72 2.86 25.34
N LYS A 3 -10.41 3.65 24.52
CA LYS A 3 -11.84 3.96 24.71
C LYS A 3 -12.73 3.50 23.55
N ILE A 4 -12.15 2.87 22.52
CA ILE A 4 -12.88 2.45 21.32
C ILE A 4 -13.35 1.01 21.50
N PRO A 5 -14.64 0.69 21.32
CA PRO A 5 -15.14 -0.68 21.40
C PRO A 5 -14.53 -1.57 20.32
N VAL A 6 -14.24 -2.83 20.67
CA VAL A 6 -13.78 -3.83 19.70
C VAL A 6 -14.87 -4.08 18.64
N GLY A 7 -14.46 -4.32 17.41
CA GLY A 7 -15.34 -4.47 16.24
C GLY A 7 -15.62 -3.16 15.50
N THR A 8 -15.37 -2.00 16.13
CA THR A 8 -15.64 -0.69 15.54
C THR A 8 -14.75 -0.39 14.33
N ASN A 9 -15.33 0.23 13.31
CA ASN A 9 -14.59 0.78 12.18
C ASN A 9 -13.94 2.12 12.54
N VAL A 10 -12.67 2.26 12.21
CA VAL A 10 -11.84 3.42 12.53
C VAL A 10 -11.02 3.87 11.33
N HIS A 11 -10.73 5.17 11.26
CA HIS A 11 -9.83 5.79 10.30
C HIS A 11 -8.92 6.81 10.98
N ALA A 12 -8.03 7.45 10.21
CA ALA A 12 -7.07 8.45 10.71
C ALA A 12 -6.26 7.94 11.92
N ILE A 13 -5.62 6.78 11.75
CA ILE A 13 -4.97 6.06 12.85
C ILE A 13 -3.52 6.53 13.02
N GLU A 14 -3.13 6.82 14.26
CA GLU A 14 -1.74 7.06 14.64
C GLU A 14 -0.92 5.76 14.63
N LEU A 15 0.33 5.83 14.19
CA LEU A 15 1.27 4.70 14.28
C LEU A 15 2.09 4.73 15.57
N LEU A 16 2.30 5.92 16.10
CA LEU A 16 3.02 6.22 17.34
C LEU A 16 2.20 7.29 18.09
N PRO A 17 2.09 7.19 19.43
CA PRO A 17 1.29 8.14 20.21
C PRO A 17 1.74 9.58 19.96
N GLY A 18 0.79 10.47 19.66
CA GLY A 18 1.03 11.91 19.52
C GLY A 18 1.75 12.34 18.23
N LYS A 19 2.07 11.41 17.32
CA LYS A 19 2.67 11.75 16.01
C LYS A 19 1.65 12.06 14.92
N GLY A 20 0.37 12.06 15.25
CA GLY A 20 -0.72 12.29 14.31
C GLY A 20 -1.01 11.09 13.41
N ALA A 21 -2.14 11.18 12.71
CA ALA A 21 -2.66 10.11 11.87
C ALA A 21 -1.72 9.81 10.69
N ARG A 22 -1.31 8.54 10.55
CA ARG A 22 -0.46 8.07 9.44
C ARG A 22 -1.13 6.99 8.60
N MET A 23 -2.09 6.26 9.16
CA MET A 23 -2.75 5.14 8.49
C MET A 23 -4.22 5.46 8.23
N VAL A 24 -4.77 4.85 7.17
CA VAL A 24 -6.20 4.88 6.83
C VAL A 24 -6.74 6.32 6.69
N ARG A 25 -6.19 7.06 5.73
CA ARG A 25 -6.55 8.47 5.46
C ARG A 25 -7.16 8.72 4.08
N SER A 26 -7.04 7.75 3.17
CA SER A 26 -7.54 7.89 1.81
C SER A 26 -9.06 7.69 1.77
N ALA A 27 -9.68 8.24 0.73
CA ALA A 27 -11.12 8.19 0.49
C ALA A 27 -11.68 6.76 0.59
N GLY A 28 -12.86 6.62 1.22
CA GLY A 28 -13.59 5.36 1.36
C GLY A 28 -12.98 4.30 2.27
N ASN A 29 -11.81 4.54 2.88
CA ASN A 29 -11.13 3.52 3.66
C ASN A 29 -11.50 3.54 5.15
N ALA A 30 -11.52 2.36 5.74
CA ALA A 30 -11.59 2.12 7.17
C ALA A 30 -10.73 0.91 7.56
N ALA A 31 -10.33 0.83 8.82
CA ALA A 31 -9.78 -0.35 9.44
C ALA A 31 -10.70 -0.79 10.58
N GLN A 32 -10.66 -2.08 10.91
CA GLN A 32 -11.46 -2.62 12.01
C GLN A 32 -10.58 -2.90 13.22
N LEU A 33 -11.04 -2.50 14.41
CA LEU A 33 -10.42 -2.89 15.67
C LEU A 33 -10.80 -4.34 16.00
N MET A 34 -9.85 -5.26 15.91
CA MET A 34 -10.12 -6.70 16.08
C MET A 34 -9.98 -7.15 17.54
N ALA A 35 -8.95 -6.66 18.22
CA ALA A 35 -8.65 -7.02 19.60
C ALA A 35 -7.88 -5.91 20.29
N ARG A 36 -7.91 -5.94 21.62
CA ARG A 36 -7.15 -5.03 22.47
C ARG A 36 -6.57 -5.86 23.62
N GLU A 37 -5.26 -6.02 23.62
CA GLU A 37 -4.56 -6.91 24.55
C GLU A 37 -3.32 -6.20 25.12
N GLY A 38 -3.26 -6.11 26.44
CA GLY A 38 -2.15 -5.47 27.16
C GLY A 38 -1.88 -4.05 26.66
N LYS A 39 -0.67 -3.83 26.13
CA LYS A 39 -0.19 -2.52 25.64
C LYS A 39 -0.53 -2.23 24.18
N TYR A 40 -1.15 -3.16 23.46
CA TYR A 40 -1.38 -3.05 22.02
C TYR A 40 -2.85 -3.29 21.64
N ALA A 41 -3.25 -2.67 20.53
CA ALA A 41 -4.49 -2.90 19.83
C ALA A 41 -4.20 -3.55 18.48
N THR A 42 -4.94 -4.60 18.14
CA THR A 42 -4.82 -5.32 16.87
C THR A 42 -5.84 -4.76 15.89
N LEU A 43 -5.36 -4.26 14.76
CA LEU A 43 -6.17 -3.67 13.69
C LEU A 43 -6.11 -4.54 12.45
N ARG A 44 -7.26 -4.73 11.81
CA ARG A 44 -7.36 -5.22 10.43
C ARG A 44 -7.40 -4.02 9.48
N LEU A 45 -6.32 -3.84 8.73
CA LEU A 45 -6.18 -2.74 7.78
C LEU A 45 -7.02 -3.00 6.50
N PRO A 46 -7.37 -1.96 5.72
CA PRO A 46 -8.08 -2.11 4.44
C PRO A 46 -7.28 -2.95 3.43
N SER A 47 -5.95 -3.04 3.63
CA SER A 47 -5.08 -3.93 2.86
C SER A 47 -5.24 -5.41 3.20
N GLY A 48 -6.03 -5.78 4.20
CA GLY A 48 -6.12 -7.15 4.74
C GLY A 48 -5.00 -7.53 5.71
N GLU A 49 -3.97 -6.68 5.88
CA GLU A 49 -2.92 -6.90 6.88
C GLU A 49 -3.48 -6.73 8.31
N MET A 50 -3.10 -7.62 9.22
CA MET A 50 -3.38 -7.48 10.66
C MET A 50 -2.13 -7.02 11.39
N ARG A 51 -2.28 -5.92 12.13
CA ARG A 51 -1.15 -5.22 12.75
C ARG A 51 -1.48 -4.72 14.14
N MET A 52 -0.48 -4.81 15.03
CA MET A 52 -0.50 -4.25 16.37
C MET A 52 -0.05 -2.79 16.37
N VAL A 53 -0.78 -1.96 17.12
CA VAL A 53 -0.52 -0.54 17.33
C VAL A 53 -0.59 -0.25 18.84
N PRO A 54 0.25 0.62 19.41
CA PRO A 54 0.16 0.96 20.83
C PRO A 54 -1.24 1.45 21.21
N ILE A 55 -1.73 1.00 22.37
CA ILE A 55 -3.09 1.27 22.85
C ILE A 55 -3.40 2.77 23.05
N GLU A 56 -2.36 3.54 23.31
CA GLU A 56 -2.36 5.00 23.52
C GLU A 56 -2.59 5.77 22.21
N CYS A 57 -2.34 5.15 21.05
CA CYS A 57 -2.54 5.79 19.75
C CYS A 57 -4.00 6.23 19.56
N ARG A 58 -4.19 7.42 18.98
CA ARG A 58 -5.51 7.95 18.64
C ARG A 58 -5.98 7.45 17.28
N ALA A 59 -7.30 7.39 17.13
CA ALA A 59 -7.99 7.09 15.89
C ALA A 59 -9.39 7.70 15.93
N THR A 60 -9.96 7.96 14.77
CA THR A 60 -11.31 8.49 14.62
C THR A 60 -12.27 7.37 14.26
N ILE A 61 -13.47 7.37 14.83
CA ILE A 61 -14.50 6.36 14.54
C ILE A 61 -15.15 6.66 13.17
N GLY A 62 -15.48 5.61 12.42
CA GLY A 62 -16.17 5.70 11.14
C GLY A 62 -15.24 5.49 9.94
N VAL A 63 -15.77 5.78 8.76
CA VAL A 63 -15.11 5.60 7.46
C VAL A 63 -14.72 6.96 6.89
N VAL A 64 -13.62 7.05 6.14
CA VAL A 64 -13.29 8.27 5.38
C VAL A 64 -14.34 8.48 4.30
N GLY A 65 -14.85 9.71 4.16
CA GLY A 65 -15.83 10.06 3.12
C GLY A 65 -15.31 9.87 1.70
N ASN A 66 -16.18 10.17 0.72
CA ASN A 66 -15.91 10.05 -0.72
C ASN A 66 -15.61 8.59 -1.15
N GLY A 67 -16.49 7.64 -0.79
CA GLY A 67 -16.33 6.23 -1.14
C GLY A 67 -16.28 5.96 -2.66
N ASP A 68 -16.97 6.79 -3.44
CA ASP A 68 -17.09 6.63 -4.89
C ASP A 68 -15.92 7.21 -5.68
N HIS A 69 -14.85 7.67 -5.01
CA HIS A 69 -13.69 8.24 -5.68
C HIS A 69 -13.07 7.31 -6.72
N ASN A 70 -13.15 5.99 -6.51
CA ASN A 70 -12.63 4.99 -7.44
C ASN A 70 -13.52 4.79 -8.69
N LEU A 71 -14.79 5.23 -8.66
CA LEU A 71 -15.71 5.11 -9.79
C LEU A 71 -15.48 6.21 -10.85
N ILE A 72 -14.63 7.18 -10.56
CA ILE A 72 -14.36 8.31 -11.46
C ILE A 72 -13.57 7.83 -12.69
N ASN A 73 -14.19 7.91 -13.86
CA ASN A 73 -13.48 7.81 -15.13
C ASN A 73 -12.83 9.18 -15.48
N ILE A 74 -11.51 9.18 -15.68
CA ILE A 74 -10.75 10.39 -16.03
C ILE A 74 -11.12 10.89 -17.45
N GLY A 75 -11.47 9.98 -18.37
CA GLY A 75 -11.87 10.29 -19.74
C GLY A 75 -10.72 10.75 -20.63
N LYS A 76 -10.29 12.02 -20.49
CA LYS A 76 -9.29 12.65 -21.38
C LYS A 76 -7.90 12.72 -20.76
N ALA A 77 -6.88 12.60 -21.61
CA ALA A 77 -5.47 12.71 -21.21
C ALA A 77 -5.14 14.03 -20.51
N GLY A 78 -5.71 15.15 -20.97
CA GLY A 78 -5.50 16.47 -20.36
C GLY A 78 -5.95 16.56 -18.89
N ARG A 79 -7.02 15.87 -18.51
CA ARG A 79 -7.47 15.83 -17.11
C ARG A 79 -6.44 15.15 -16.21
N LYS A 80 -5.79 14.09 -16.70
CA LYS A 80 -4.68 13.42 -16.01
C LYS A 80 -3.49 14.36 -15.81
N ARG A 81 -3.21 15.22 -16.81
CA ARG A 81 -2.17 16.26 -16.72
C ARG A 81 -2.51 17.31 -15.65
N HIS A 82 -3.77 17.74 -15.54
CA HIS A 82 -4.21 18.69 -14.51
C HIS A 82 -4.06 18.13 -13.08
N MET A 83 -4.08 16.80 -12.92
CA MET A 83 -3.79 16.15 -11.63
C MET A 83 -2.28 16.10 -11.30
N GLY A 84 -1.41 16.70 -12.11
CA GLY A 84 0.04 16.72 -11.91
C GLY A 84 0.80 15.51 -12.46
N TRP A 85 0.12 14.59 -13.14
CA TRP A 85 0.76 13.39 -13.70
C TRP A 85 1.37 13.69 -15.07
N ARG A 86 2.60 13.24 -15.31
CA ARG A 86 3.27 13.31 -16.61
C ARG A 86 3.12 11.99 -17.38
N PRO A 87 3.20 11.99 -18.72
CA PRO A 87 3.23 10.75 -19.50
C PRO A 87 4.41 9.85 -19.11
N THR A 88 4.18 8.54 -19.11
CA THR A 88 5.19 7.52 -18.84
C THR A 88 5.32 6.60 -20.06
N VAL A 89 6.54 6.37 -20.52
CA VAL A 89 6.84 5.52 -21.69
C VAL A 89 7.10 4.09 -21.24
N ARG A 90 6.67 3.10 -22.05
CA ARG A 90 6.90 1.67 -21.75
C ARG A 90 8.38 1.32 -21.98
N GLY A 91 8.93 0.46 -21.13
CA GLY A 91 10.33 0.00 -21.30
C GLY A 91 10.58 -0.78 -22.59
N SER A 92 9.56 -1.44 -23.14
CA SER A 92 9.69 -2.25 -24.37
C SER A 92 9.85 -1.44 -25.65
N VAL A 93 9.67 -0.12 -25.61
CA VAL A 93 9.81 0.75 -26.79
C VAL A 93 11.05 1.64 -26.71
N MET A 94 11.86 1.46 -25.65
CA MET A 94 13.10 2.19 -25.45
C MET A 94 14.28 1.47 -26.12
N ASN A 95 15.44 2.11 -26.16
CA ASN A 95 16.67 1.48 -26.61
C ASN A 95 17.26 0.56 -25.51
N PRO A 96 18.12 -0.42 -25.85
CA PRO A 96 18.70 -1.36 -24.88
C PRO A 96 19.48 -0.72 -23.72
N ASN A 97 20.07 0.46 -23.95
CA ASN A 97 20.79 1.23 -22.93
C ASN A 97 19.86 1.86 -21.88
N ASP A 98 18.62 2.18 -22.25
CA ASP A 98 17.67 2.91 -21.41
C ASP A 98 16.80 1.97 -20.56
N HIS A 99 16.49 0.78 -21.08
CA HIS A 99 15.67 -0.19 -20.38
C HIS A 99 16.10 -1.64 -20.67
N PRO A 100 16.07 -2.55 -19.68
CA PRO A 100 16.36 -3.98 -19.88
C PRO A 100 15.46 -4.73 -20.88
N HIS A 101 14.39 -4.08 -21.37
CA HIS A 101 13.43 -4.63 -22.35
C HIS A 101 13.50 -3.88 -23.69
N GLY A 102 14.42 -2.91 -23.80
CA GLY A 102 14.54 -2.07 -24.98
C GLY A 102 15.27 -2.79 -26.13
N GLY A 103 15.06 -2.27 -27.32
CA GLY A 103 15.61 -2.79 -28.57
C GLY A 103 14.77 -3.88 -29.25
N GLY A 104 15.40 -4.56 -30.20
CA GLY A 104 14.75 -5.44 -31.17
C GLY A 104 14.51 -4.74 -32.50
N GLU A 105 14.51 -5.51 -33.59
CA GLU A 105 14.27 -5.01 -34.96
C GLU A 105 12.85 -4.47 -35.16
N GLY A 106 11.92 -4.89 -34.29
CA GLY A 106 10.53 -4.45 -34.26
C GLY A 106 9.94 -4.64 -32.86
N ARG A 107 8.65 -5.00 -32.78
CA ARG A 107 8.03 -5.29 -31.49
C ARG A 107 8.61 -6.56 -30.87
N ALA A 108 9.41 -6.42 -29.82
CA ALA A 108 10.02 -7.54 -29.13
C ALA A 108 9.18 -8.04 -27.94
N PRO A 109 9.21 -9.36 -27.64
CA PRO A 109 8.85 -9.88 -26.33
C PRO A 109 9.93 -9.50 -25.30
N ILE A 110 9.73 -9.85 -24.02
CA ILE A 110 10.63 -9.45 -22.92
C ILE A 110 12.07 -9.97 -23.08
N GLY A 111 12.25 -11.14 -23.72
CA GLY A 111 13.57 -11.71 -24.01
C GLY A 111 14.41 -12.10 -22.79
N ARG A 112 13.83 -12.08 -21.58
CA ARG A 112 14.47 -12.44 -20.29
C ARG A 112 13.59 -13.42 -19.53
N SER A 113 14.16 -14.07 -18.51
CA SER A 113 13.45 -15.02 -17.62
C SER A 113 12.23 -14.42 -16.91
N GLY A 114 12.15 -13.09 -16.78
CA GLY A 114 10.95 -12.39 -16.33
C GLY A 114 11.05 -10.88 -16.54
N PRO A 115 9.96 -10.13 -16.27
CA PRO A 115 9.96 -8.69 -16.41
C PRO A 115 10.89 -8.00 -15.39
N CYS A 116 11.64 -7.02 -15.86
CA CYS A 116 12.55 -6.19 -15.08
C CYS A 116 12.06 -4.74 -14.97
N THR A 117 12.49 -4.10 -13.88
CA THR A 117 12.46 -2.65 -13.70
C THR A 117 13.52 -1.98 -14.58
N PRO A 118 13.46 -0.65 -14.80
CA PRO A 118 14.50 0.08 -15.55
C PRO A 118 15.90 -0.12 -14.98
N TRP A 119 16.02 -0.38 -13.68
CA TRP A 119 17.29 -0.64 -12.99
C TRP A 119 17.68 -2.14 -12.92
N GLY A 120 17.10 -2.98 -13.77
CA GLY A 120 17.49 -4.40 -13.89
C GLY A 120 16.98 -5.34 -12.79
N LYS A 121 16.27 -4.84 -11.77
CA LYS A 121 15.67 -5.70 -10.72
C LYS A 121 14.39 -6.37 -11.24
N PRO A 122 14.06 -7.61 -10.81
CA PRO A 122 12.78 -8.24 -11.13
C PRO A 122 11.58 -7.38 -10.72
N ALA A 123 10.62 -7.18 -11.62
CA ALA A 123 9.44 -6.37 -11.40
C ALA A 123 8.26 -7.17 -10.80
N LEU A 124 8.23 -8.49 -11.03
CA LEU A 124 7.17 -9.37 -10.53
C LEU A 124 7.69 -10.33 -9.46
N GLY A 125 6.87 -10.60 -8.45
CA GLY A 125 7.08 -11.66 -7.45
C GLY A 125 8.17 -11.42 -6.39
N LEU A 126 9.14 -10.55 -6.64
CA LEU A 126 10.22 -10.28 -5.70
C LEU A 126 9.72 -9.51 -4.46
N LYS A 127 9.84 -10.13 -3.27
CA LYS A 127 9.52 -9.47 -1.99
C LYS A 127 10.62 -8.46 -1.63
N THR A 128 10.31 -7.17 -1.68
CA THR A 128 11.27 -6.07 -1.42
C THR A 128 11.35 -5.63 0.05
N ARG A 129 10.50 -6.16 0.94
CA ARG A 129 10.51 -5.80 2.36
C ARG A 129 11.77 -6.34 3.05
N ASN A 130 12.49 -5.46 3.76
CA ASN A 130 13.62 -5.85 4.59
C ASN A 130 13.19 -6.76 5.77
N LYS A 131 13.82 -7.94 5.87
CA LYS A 131 13.57 -8.96 6.89
C LYS A 131 13.98 -8.52 8.32
N LYS A 132 14.90 -7.56 8.46
CA LYS A 132 15.42 -7.09 9.76
C LYS A 132 14.67 -5.88 10.34
N LYS A 133 13.59 -5.41 9.70
CA LYS A 133 12.81 -4.26 10.20
C LYS A 133 12.19 -4.58 11.57
N ALA A 134 12.42 -3.70 12.55
CA ALA A 134 11.85 -3.82 13.90
C ALA A 134 10.32 -3.89 13.93
N SER A 135 9.64 -3.33 12.93
CA SER A 135 8.19 -3.40 12.79
C SER A 135 7.66 -4.79 12.40
N ASN A 136 8.52 -5.75 12.06
CA ASN A 136 8.08 -7.11 11.71
C ASN A 136 7.38 -7.80 12.89
N LYS A 137 7.83 -7.52 14.12
CA LYS A 137 7.25 -8.01 15.38
C LYS A 137 5.77 -7.60 15.56
N LEU A 138 5.40 -6.45 14.99
CA LEU A 138 4.09 -5.84 15.17
C LEU A 138 3.08 -6.30 14.11
N ILE A 139 3.49 -7.12 13.14
CA ILE A 139 2.60 -7.61 12.09
C ILE A 139 2.28 -9.07 12.39
N ILE A 140 0.99 -9.34 12.59
CA ILE A 140 0.49 -10.68 12.91
C ILE A 140 0.26 -11.46 11.61
N ARG A 141 -0.43 -10.82 10.66
CA ARG A 141 -0.78 -11.42 9.38
C ARG A 141 -0.52 -10.43 8.26
N ARG A 142 0.16 -10.89 7.21
CA ARG A 142 0.44 -10.07 6.03
C ARG A 142 -0.79 -9.99 5.11
N ARG A 143 -0.76 -9.03 4.17
CA ARG A 143 -1.78 -8.85 3.13
C ARG A 143 -2.07 -10.12 2.32
N ASP A 144 -1.05 -10.97 2.08
CA ASP A 144 -1.19 -12.25 1.38
C ASP A 144 -1.87 -13.34 2.22
N GLY A 145 -2.39 -12.98 3.39
CA GLY A 145 -3.11 -13.87 4.28
C GLY A 145 -2.21 -14.82 5.06
N ARG A 146 -0.88 -14.78 4.87
CA ARG A 146 0.06 -15.63 5.59
C ARG A 146 0.41 -15.04 6.94
N ALA A 147 0.42 -15.88 7.97
CA ALA A 147 0.99 -15.53 9.27
C ALA A 147 2.49 -15.27 9.11
N ILE A 148 3.04 -14.34 9.92
CA ILE A 148 4.49 -14.16 9.98
C ILE A 148 5.07 -15.34 10.79
N LYS A 149 5.94 -16.12 10.15
CA LYS A 149 6.87 -17.04 10.83
C LYS A 149 7.98 -16.23 11.50
#